data_AF-A0A3E1DKC7-F1
#
_entry.id   AF-A0A3E1DKC7-F1
#
_cell.length_a   1.000
_cell.length_b   1.000
_cell.length_c   1.000
_cell.angle_alpha   90.00
_cell.angle_beta   90.00
_cell.angle_gamma   90.00
#
_symmetry.space_group_name_H-M   'P 1'
#
loop_
_entity.id
_entity.type
_entity.pdbx_description
1 polymer ?
#
loop_
_entity_poly.entity_id
_entity_poly.type
_entity_poly.pdbx_seq_one_letter_code
_entity_poly.pdbx_strand_id
1 'polypeptide(L)'
;MLSQTQLLKNKEISDTSIKKMESIIEKLNALIEQCENDKSRSRDWILETVKATRAKEEPALTAELKTIMTMAEVSYAHKKFWENKPLLLSLQKFDEDAARDAQIRLCHASELGTISLPLLGLTFENARADRNLPLVYQCWRVGQARSTEASFTDSMNLALNDLELPGQAASLAAISACVSNRAHGEMIWQVSVSGQRGDPVRKLNVARQQQASSRMVAANYAI
;
A
#
# COMPACT_ATOMS: atom_id res chain seq x y z
N MET A 1 6.10 -11.84 -5.82
CA MET A 1 5.17 -10.74 -5.51
C MET A 1 4.50 -11.08 -4.19
N LEU A 2 4.43 -10.15 -3.23
CA LEU A 2 3.66 -10.42 -2.01
C LEU A 2 2.16 -10.53 -2.32
N SER A 3 1.49 -11.46 -1.67
CA SER A 3 0.04 -11.58 -1.72
C SER A 3 -0.65 -10.43 -0.99
N GLN A 4 -1.92 -10.20 -1.29
CA GLN A 4 -2.73 -9.20 -0.58
C GLN A 4 -2.72 -9.45 0.92
N THR A 5 -2.88 -10.70 1.36
CA THR A 5 -2.86 -11.09 2.78
C THR A 5 -1.52 -10.74 3.44
N GLN A 6 -0.40 -10.94 2.75
CA GLN A 6 0.92 -10.58 3.27
C GLN A 6 1.08 -9.05 3.40
N LEU A 7 0.56 -8.27 2.45
CA LEU A 7 0.59 -6.80 2.53
C LEU A 7 -0.28 -6.27 3.68
N LEU A 8 -1.47 -6.85 3.88
CA LEU A 8 -2.34 -6.50 5.00
C LEU A 8 -1.67 -6.83 6.34
N LYS A 9 -1.02 -7.99 6.44
CA LYS A 9 -0.24 -8.37 7.63
C LYS A 9 0.93 -7.40 7.90
N ASN A 10 1.66 -6.98 6.86
CA ASN A 10 2.73 -6.00 7.01
C ASN A 10 2.20 -4.66 7.52
N LYS A 11 1.04 -4.22 7.02
CA LYS A 11 0.34 -3.03 7.50
C LYS A 11 -0.01 -3.17 8.98
N GLU A 12 -0.62 -4.28 9.39
CA GLU A 12 -0.99 -4.53 10.80
C GLU A 12 0.22 -4.51 11.75
N ILE A 13 1.33 -5.12 11.34
CA ILE A 13 2.59 -5.08 12.09
C ILE A 13 3.08 -3.63 12.22
N SER A 14 3.08 -2.89 11.11
CA SER A 14 3.50 -1.48 11.11
C SER A 14 2.59 -0.59 11.97
N ASP A 15 1.27 -0.77 11.92
CA ASP A 15 0.29 -0.03 12.73
C ASP A 15 0.50 -0.34 14.22
N THR A 16 0.77 -1.60 14.56
CA THR A 16 1.04 -2.03 15.93
C THR A 16 2.33 -1.40 16.47
N SER A 17 3.40 -1.38 15.66
CA SER A 17 4.66 -0.73 16.03
C SER A 17 4.49 0.77 16.25
N ILE A 18 3.69 1.46 15.43
CA ILE A 18 3.37 2.89 15.64
C ILE A 18 2.69 3.11 16.99
N LYS A 19 1.65 2.35 17.30
CA LYS A 19 0.93 2.46 18.59
C LYS A 19 1.84 2.24 19.79
N LYS A 20 2.80 1.31 19.67
CA LYS A 20 3.81 1.10 20.72
C LYS A 20 4.72 2.32 20.88
N MET A 21 5.21 2.90 19.79
CA MET A 21 6.04 4.10 19.87
C MET A 21 5.26 5.29 20.45
N GLU A 22 3.99 5.47 20.07
CA GLU A 22 3.10 6.48 20.65
C GLU A 22 2.96 6.29 22.16
N SER A 23 2.70 5.07 22.62
CA SER A 23 2.59 4.75 24.05
C SER A 23 3.90 5.01 24.82
N ILE A 24 5.05 4.71 24.22
CA ILE A 24 6.36 5.03 24.83
C ILE A 24 6.53 6.54 24.97
N ILE A 25 6.20 7.32 23.94
CA ILE A 25 6.28 8.78 23.98
C ILE A 25 5.31 9.38 25.01
N GLU A 26 4.09 8.89 25.10
CA GLU A 26 3.11 9.36 26.08
C GLU A 26 3.63 9.18 27.51
N LYS A 27 4.18 8.00 27.82
CA LYS A 27 4.80 7.73 29.13
C LYS A 27 6.02 8.60 29.38
N LEU A 28 6.86 8.77 28.37
CA LEU A 28 8.05 9.63 28.44
C LEU A 28 7.65 11.09 28.71
N ASN A 29 6.66 11.63 28.00
CA ASN A 29 6.19 12.99 28.19
C ASN A 29 5.57 13.20 29.57
N ALA A 30 4.79 12.24 30.07
CA ALA A 30 4.23 12.31 31.41
C ALA A 30 5.33 12.33 32.50
N LEU A 31 6.39 11.53 32.34
CA LEU A 31 7.54 11.55 33.25
C LEU A 31 8.32 12.86 33.17
N ILE A 32 8.51 13.41 31.96
CA ILE A 32 9.16 14.71 31.76
C ILE A 32 8.35 15.81 32.45
N GLU A 33 7.03 15.85 32.24
CA GLU A 33 6.14 16.84 32.86
C GLU A 33 6.15 16.72 34.39
N GLN A 34 6.20 15.49 34.92
CA GLN A 34 6.35 15.27 36.36
C GLN A 34 7.68 15.83 36.88
N CYS A 35 8.79 15.64 36.16
CA CYS A 35 10.10 16.17 36.52
C CYS A 35 10.15 17.71 36.43
N GLU A 36 9.53 18.30 35.39
CA GLU A 36 9.48 19.75 35.18
C GLU A 36 8.61 20.46 36.23
N ASN A 37 7.57 19.81 36.73
CA ASN A 37 6.68 20.33 37.76
C ASN A 37 7.21 20.15 39.19
N ASP A 38 8.29 19.40 39.40
CA ASP A 38 8.91 19.22 40.72
C ASP A 38 9.71 20.45 41.13
N LYS A 39 9.06 21.34 41.90
CA LYS A 39 9.66 22.58 42.44
C LYS A 39 10.77 22.34 43.47
N SER A 40 10.97 21.11 43.94
CA SER A 40 12.02 20.78 44.92
C SER A 40 13.39 20.54 44.29
N ARG A 41 13.47 20.48 42.96
CA ARG A 41 14.68 20.08 42.22
C ARG A 41 15.33 21.25 41.48
N SER A 42 16.64 21.17 41.30
CA SER A 42 17.38 22.14 40.49
C SER A 42 17.10 21.92 39.00
N ARG A 43 17.20 22.99 38.21
CA ARG A 43 17.03 22.92 36.75
C ARG A 43 18.00 21.95 36.08
N ASP A 44 19.23 21.89 36.57
CA ASP A 44 20.26 20.99 36.04
C ASP A 44 19.89 19.52 36.29
N TRP A 45 19.38 19.20 37.48
CA TRP A 45 18.89 17.87 37.80
C TRP A 45 17.73 17.45 36.88
N ILE A 46 16.79 18.37 36.60
CA ILE A 46 15.67 18.11 35.69
C ILE A 46 16.21 17.80 34.28
N LEU A 47 17.12 18.62 33.75
CA LEU A 47 17.71 18.42 32.41
C LEU A 47 18.46 17.08 32.30
N GLU A 48 19.25 16.71 33.31
CA GLU A 48 19.94 15.42 33.34
C GLU A 48 18.97 14.24 33.42
N THR A 49 17.92 14.34 34.26
CA THR A 49 16.92 13.29 34.43
C THR A 49 16.09 13.08 33.16
N VAL A 50 15.70 14.17 32.48
CA VAL A 50 15.01 14.12 31.19
C VAL A 50 15.90 13.46 30.13
N LYS A 51 17.18 13.83 30.08
CA LYS A 51 18.15 13.23 29.14
C LYS A 51 18.35 11.74 29.40
N ALA A 52 18.49 11.34 30.67
CA ALA A 52 18.65 9.94 31.05
C ALA A 52 17.40 9.10 30.72
N THR A 53 16.21 9.65 30.96
CA THR A 53 14.94 8.97 30.64
C THR A 53 14.78 8.78 29.13
N ARG A 54 15.12 9.79 28.33
CA ARG A 54 15.14 9.67 26.85
C ARG A 54 16.12 8.60 26.37
N ALA A 55 17.34 8.60 26.88
CA ALA A 55 18.37 7.62 26.52
C ALA A 55 17.96 6.18 26.90
N LYS A 56 17.16 6.01 27.96
CA LYS A 56 16.64 4.70 28.38
C LYS A 56 15.60 4.14 27.41
N GLU A 57 14.73 4.99 26.86
CA GLU A 57 13.64 4.58 25.95
C GLU A 57 14.08 4.52 24.48
N GLU A 58 15.17 5.21 24.11
CA GLU A 58 15.71 5.26 22.75
C GLU A 58 15.92 3.88 22.08
N PRO A 59 16.46 2.84 22.76
CA PRO A 59 16.61 1.51 22.16
C PRO A 59 15.27 0.89 21.75
N ALA A 60 14.23 1.05 22.57
CA ALA A 60 12.90 0.52 22.29
C ALA A 60 12.25 1.23 21.09
N LEU A 61 12.34 2.57 21.05
CA LEU A 61 11.89 3.36 19.90
C LEU A 61 12.63 3.00 18.62
N THR A 62 13.94 2.78 18.71
CA THR A 62 14.77 2.41 17.55
C THR A 62 14.41 1.02 17.02
N ALA A 63 14.11 0.06 17.90
CA ALA A 63 13.68 -1.28 17.50
C ALA A 63 12.33 -1.26 16.76
N GLU A 64 11.36 -0.50 17.26
CA GLU A 64 10.05 -0.35 16.61
C GLU A 64 10.17 0.43 15.29
N LEU A 65 11.00 1.49 15.23
CA LEU A 65 11.28 2.21 13.99
C LEU A 65 11.88 1.29 12.92
N LYS A 66 12.86 0.46 13.28
CA LYS A 66 13.46 -0.51 12.35
C LYS A 66 12.43 -1.49 11.80
N THR A 67 11.48 -1.91 12.64
CA THR A 67 10.38 -2.79 12.22
C THR A 67 9.49 -2.08 11.18
N ILE A 68 9.09 -0.84 11.45
CA ILE A 68 8.29 -0.03 10.52
C ILE A 68 9.03 0.20 9.20
N MET A 69 10.31 0.57 9.25
CA MET A 69 11.14 0.77 8.05
C MET A 69 11.22 -0.50 7.20
N THR A 70 11.42 -1.65 7.84
CA THR A 70 11.46 -2.96 7.14
C THR A 70 10.12 -3.25 6.45
N MET A 71 9.00 -3.06 7.15
CA MET A 71 7.67 -3.29 6.57
C MET A 71 7.39 -2.34 5.40
N ALA A 72 7.79 -1.06 5.51
CA ALA A 72 7.62 -0.06 4.45
C ALA A 72 8.48 -0.38 3.22
N GLU A 73 9.76 -0.72 3.39
CA GLU A 73 10.67 -1.04 2.29
C GLU A 73 10.22 -2.28 1.53
N VAL A 74 9.91 -3.36 2.27
CA VAL A 74 9.41 -4.59 1.68
C VAL A 74 8.11 -4.35 0.93
N SER A 75 7.13 -3.65 1.54
CA SER A 75 5.84 -3.38 0.91
C SER A 75 5.97 -2.48 -0.32
N TYR A 76 6.81 -1.43 -0.24
CA TYR A 76 7.03 -0.48 -1.34
C TYR A 76 7.69 -1.14 -2.55
N ALA A 77 8.63 -2.06 -2.34
CA ALA A 77 9.26 -2.82 -3.43
C ALA A 77 8.23 -3.61 -4.28
N HIS A 78 7.07 -3.93 -3.71
CA HIS A 78 5.99 -4.63 -4.40
C HIS A 78 4.95 -3.72 -5.06
N LYS A 79 5.00 -2.40 -4.85
CA LYS A 79 4.05 -1.42 -5.41
C LYS A 79 3.90 -1.54 -6.92
N LYS A 80 5.02 -1.61 -7.64
CA LYS A 80 5.05 -1.72 -9.12
C LYS A 80 4.26 -2.90 -9.69
N PHE A 81 4.15 -4.01 -8.95
CA PHE A 81 3.39 -5.18 -9.41
C PHE A 81 1.90 -4.97 -9.23
N TRP A 82 1.50 -4.31 -8.14
CA TRP A 82 0.10 -3.99 -7.86
C TRP A 82 -0.41 -2.80 -8.69
N GLU A 83 0.47 -1.94 -9.20
CA GLU A 83 0.10 -0.89 -10.18
C GLU A 83 -0.05 -1.45 -11.61
N ASN A 84 0.57 -2.60 -11.90
CA ASN A 84 0.57 -3.19 -13.24
C ASN A 84 -0.71 -4.00 -13.49
N LYS A 85 -1.73 -3.35 -14.08
CA LYS A 85 -3.01 -3.99 -14.42
C LYS A 85 -2.88 -5.20 -15.36
N PRO A 86 -2.11 -5.15 -16.47
CA PRO A 86 -1.88 -6.35 -17.30
C PRO A 86 -1.34 -7.54 -16.52
N LEU A 87 -0.38 -7.31 -15.61
CA LEU A 87 0.15 -8.37 -14.75
C LEU A 87 -0.95 -8.94 -13.84
N LEU A 88 -1.69 -8.09 -13.13
CA LEU A 88 -2.77 -8.53 -12.24
C LEU A 88 -3.89 -9.28 -12.98
N LEU A 89 -4.22 -8.86 -14.20
CA LEU A 89 -5.16 -9.54 -15.09
C LEU A 89 -4.65 -10.91 -15.52
N SER A 90 -3.35 -11.02 -15.82
CA SER A 90 -2.76 -12.30 -16.22
C SER A 90 -2.85 -13.38 -15.14
N LEU A 91 -2.99 -12.97 -13.87
CA LEU A 91 -3.14 -13.86 -12.72
C LEU A 91 -4.59 -14.32 -12.48
N GLN A 92 -5.58 -13.71 -13.13
CA GLN A 92 -6.99 -14.08 -12.98
C GLN A 92 -7.26 -15.41 -13.67
N LYS A 93 -7.94 -16.33 -12.99
CA LYS A 93 -8.18 -17.70 -13.46
C LYS A 93 -9.62 -17.92 -13.93
N PHE A 94 -9.80 -18.78 -14.92
CA PHE A 94 -11.08 -19.37 -15.27
C PHE A 94 -11.42 -20.56 -14.37
N ASP A 95 -10.42 -21.34 -13.96
CA ASP A 95 -10.56 -22.53 -13.11
C ASP A 95 -9.42 -22.57 -12.07
N GLU A 96 -9.66 -23.18 -10.91
CA GLU A 96 -8.63 -23.35 -9.89
C GLU A 96 -7.64 -24.47 -10.24
N ASP A 97 -8.08 -25.48 -10.99
CA ASP A 97 -7.22 -26.51 -11.56
C ASP A 97 -6.39 -25.91 -12.71
N ALA A 98 -5.08 -25.87 -12.53
CA ALA A 98 -4.14 -25.27 -13.46
C ALA A 98 -4.19 -25.92 -14.86
N ALA A 99 -4.44 -27.23 -14.95
CA ALA A 99 -4.51 -27.90 -16.24
C ALA A 99 -5.76 -27.48 -17.02
N ARG A 100 -6.90 -27.38 -16.33
CA ARG A 100 -8.17 -26.92 -16.92
C ARG A 100 -8.12 -25.44 -17.28
N ASP A 101 -7.58 -24.61 -16.40
CA ASP A 101 -7.40 -23.18 -16.67
C ASP A 101 -6.56 -22.95 -17.93
N ALA A 102 -5.43 -23.67 -18.06
CA ALA A 102 -4.59 -23.59 -19.25
C ALA A 102 -5.34 -24.03 -20.53
N GLN A 103 -6.12 -25.12 -20.45
CA GLN A 103 -6.94 -25.59 -21.56
C GLN A 103 -7.99 -24.57 -21.98
N ILE A 104 -8.74 -23.99 -21.02
CA ILE A 104 -9.76 -22.97 -21.28
C ILE A 104 -9.12 -21.74 -21.93
N ARG A 105 -7.97 -21.27 -21.42
CA ARG A 105 -7.23 -20.16 -22.03
C ARG A 105 -6.80 -20.43 -23.47
N LEU A 106 -6.37 -21.65 -23.77
CA LEU A 106 -5.97 -22.04 -25.12
C LEU A 106 -7.18 -22.02 -26.06
N CYS A 107 -8.31 -22.59 -25.64
CA CYS A 107 -9.56 -22.57 -26.42
C CYS A 107 -9.98 -21.13 -26.74
N HIS A 108 -10.06 -20.26 -25.72
CA HIS A 108 -10.38 -18.86 -25.93
C HIS A 108 -9.37 -18.13 -26.81
N ALA A 109 -8.06 -18.38 -26.66
CA ALA A 109 -7.06 -17.75 -27.51
C ALA A 109 -7.23 -18.12 -28.99
N SER A 110 -7.58 -19.39 -29.27
CA SER A 110 -7.87 -19.87 -30.63
C SER A 110 -9.14 -19.22 -31.18
N GLU A 111 -10.24 -19.24 -30.42
CA GLU A 111 -11.52 -18.64 -30.82
C GLU A 111 -11.38 -17.13 -31.10
N LEU A 112 -10.84 -16.38 -30.13
CA LEU A 112 -10.65 -14.93 -30.24
C LEU A 112 -9.65 -14.53 -31.33
N GLY A 113 -8.71 -15.42 -31.68
CA GLY A 113 -7.79 -15.21 -32.80
C GLY A 113 -8.48 -15.20 -34.16
N THR A 114 -9.62 -15.90 -34.30
CA THR A 114 -10.34 -16.06 -35.57
C THR A 114 -11.44 -15.03 -35.80
N ILE A 115 -11.93 -14.38 -34.75
CA ILE A 115 -13.02 -13.39 -34.86
C ILE A 115 -12.54 -12.07 -35.47
N SER A 116 -13.46 -11.30 -36.06
CA SER A 116 -13.16 -9.96 -36.57
C SER A 116 -12.86 -8.97 -35.43
N LEU A 117 -12.08 -7.93 -35.70
CA LEU A 117 -11.71 -6.92 -34.69
C LEU A 117 -12.92 -6.23 -34.03
N PRO A 118 -13.99 -5.85 -34.76
CA PRO A 118 -15.19 -5.28 -34.11
C PRO A 118 -15.87 -6.25 -33.14
N LEU A 119 -15.90 -7.55 -33.47
CA LEU A 119 -16.49 -8.57 -32.61
C LEU A 119 -15.61 -8.88 -31.40
N LEU A 120 -14.28 -8.86 -31.58
CA LEU A 120 -13.33 -8.93 -30.46
C LEU A 120 -13.58 -7.79 -29.48
N GLY A 121 -13.88 -6.60 -30.02
CA GLY A 121 -14.17 -5.45 -29.19
C GLY A 121 -15.47 -5.50 -28.43
N LEU A 122 -16.53 -5.95 -29.08
CA LEU A 122 -17.79 -6.21 -28.38
C LEU A 122 -17.61 -7.28 -27.29
N THR A 123 -16.83 -8.34 -27.58
CA THR A 123 -16.52 -9.39 -26.59
C THR A 123 -15.76 -8.82 -25.39
N PHE A 124 -14.80 -7.92 -25.62
CA PHE A 124 -14.06 -7.25 -24.55
C PHE A 124 -14.98 -6.40 -23.67
N GLU A 125 -15.84 -5.56 -24.27
CA GLU A 125 -16.77 -4.71 -23.53
C GLU A 125 -17.81 -5.53 -22.75
N ASN A 126 -18.33 -6.61 -23.34
CA ASN A 126 -19.25 -7.51 -22.65
C ASN A 126 -18.54 -8.22 -21.47
N ALA A 127 -17.34 -8.76 -21.69
CA ALA A 127 -16.57 -9.39 -20.62
C ALA A 127 -16.23 -8.41 -19.50
N ARG A 128 -15.98 -7.13 -19.83
CA ARG A 128 -15.78 -6.05 -18.84
C ARG A 128 -17.06 -5.76 -18.07
N ALA A 129 -18.20 -5.65 -18.74
CA ALA A 129 -19.50 -5.42 -18.10
C ALA A 129 -19.89 -6.57 -17.16
N ASP A 130 -19.63 -7.81 -17.58
CA ASP A 130 -19.89 -9.04 -16.81
C ASP A 130 -18.85 -9.31 -15.71
N ARG A 131 -17.81 -8.47 -15.61
CA ARG A 131 -16.66 -8.65 -14.71
C ARG A 131 -15.93 -9.99 -14.91
N ASN A 132 -15.96 -10.54 -16.13
CA ASN A 132 -15.19 -11.73 -16.52
C ASN A 132 -13.73 -11.36 -16.84
N LEU A 133 -12.97 -11.06 -15.78
CA LEU A 133 -11.58 -10.58 -15.89
C LEU A 133 -10.62 -11.52 -16.66
N PRO A 134 -10.70 -12.86 -16.50
CA PRO A 134 -9.88 -13.77 -17.30
C PRO A 134 -10.14 -13.62 -18.81
N LEU A 135 -11.40 -13.45 -19.23
CA LEU A 135 -11.76 -13.25 -20.63
C LEU A 135 -11.36 -11.86 -21.14
N VAL A 136 -11.52 -10.82 -20.30
CA VAL A 136 -11.00 -9.46 -20.59
C VAL A 136 -9.52 -9.51 -20.93
N TYR A 137 -8.72 -10.24 -20.14
CA TYR A 137 -7.29 -10.40 -20.40
C TYR A 137 -7.00 -11.12 -21.73
N GLN A 138 -7.75 -12.18 -22.05
CA GLN A 138 -7.57 -12.89 -23.31
C GLN A 138 -7.86 -11.99 -24.52
N CYS A 139 -8.95 -11.24 -24.46
CA CYS A 139 -9.33 -10.29 -25.52
C CYS A 139 -8.27 -9.19 -25.68
N TRP A 140 -7.81 -8.60 -24.57
CA TRP A 140 -6.76 -7.60 -24.56
C TRP A 140 -5.45 -8.12 -25.17
N ARG A 141 -5.03 -9.33 -24.80
CA ARG A 141 -3.79 -9.95 -25.30
C ARG A 141 -3.85 -10.24 -26.80
N VAL A 142 -4.95 -10.83 -27.28
CA VAL A 142 -5.15 -11.11 -28.71
C VAL A 142 -5.22 -9.81 -29.49
N GLY A 143 -5.91 -8.81 -28.94
CA GLY A 143 -5.97 -7.47 -29.51
C GLY A 143 -4.58 -6.86 -29.68
N GLN A 144 -3.78 -6.85 -28.62
CA GLN A 144 -2.39 -6.35 -28.68
C GLN A 144 -1.54 -7.08 -29.72
N ALA A 145 -1.68 -8.41 -29.85
CA ALA A 145 -0.95 -9.18 -30.86
C ALA A 145 -1.35 -8.81 -32.31
N ARG A 146 -2.57 -8.33 -32.52
CA ARG A 146 -3.11 -7.91 -33.83
C ARG A 146 -2.99 -6.39 -34.08
N SER A 147 -2.51 -5.64 -33.09
CA SER A 147 -2.40 -4.16 -33.10
C SER A 147 -1.40 -3.59 -34.12
N THR A 148 -0.60 -4.43 -34.76
CA THR A 148 0.25 -4.04 -35.90
C THR A 148 -0.56 -3.67 -37.14
N GLU A 149 -1.86 -3.97 -37.17
CA GLU A 149 -2.81 -3.42 -38.15
C GLU A 149 -3.19 -2.00 -37.71
N ALA A 150 -2.80 -0.98 -38.49
CA ALA A 150 -2.94 0.45 -38.18
C ALA A 150 -4.37 0.94 -37.82
N SER A 151 -5.40 0.09 -37.92
CA SER A 151 -6.79 0.38 -37.54
C SER A 151 -7.18 -0.08 -36.13
N PHE A 152 -6.35 -0.89 -35.46
CA PHE A 152 -6.74 -1.53 -34.20
C PHE A 152 -6.66 -0.60 -32.98
N THR A 153 -5.60 0.20 -32.88
CA THR A 153 -5.40 1.18 -31.79
C THR A 153 -6.43 2.31 -31.80
N ASP A 154 -6.94 2.68 -32.97
CA ASP A 154 -7.91 3.77 -33.14
C ASP A 154 -9.37 3.31 -33.02
N SER A 155 -9.67 2.03 -33.33
CA SER A 155 -11.04 1.49 -33.30
C SER A 155 -11.45 0.86 -31.97
N MET A 156 -10.48 0.55 -31.11
CA MET A 156 -10.72 -0.11 -29.84
C MET A 156 -10.04 0.64 -28.69
N ASN A 157 -10.84 1.30 -27.85
CA ASN A 157 -10.36 1.86 -26.59
C ASN A 157 -10.13 0.73 -25.57
N LEU A 158 -9.14 -0.15 -25.80
CA LEU A 158 -8.71 -1.21 -24.88
C LEU A 158 -8.00 -0.68 -23.62
N ALA A 159 -8.33 0.54 -23.21
CA ALA A 159 -7.81 1.12 -22.00
C ALA A 159 -8.27 0.29 -20.80
N LEU A 160 -7.31 -0.18 -20.00
CA LEU A 160 -7.59 -0.88 -18.75
C LEU A 160 -7.85 0.10 -17.59
N ASN A 161 -7.90 1.41 -17.85
CA ASN A 161 -7.87 2.47 -16.83
C ASN A 161 -9.05 2.38 -15.86
N ASP A 162 -10.24 2.06 -16.37
CA ASP A 162 -11.48 2.01 -15.59
C ASP A 162 -11.76 0.62 -15.00
N LEU A 163 -10.88 -0.36 -15.22
CA LEU A 163 -11.08 -1.72 -14.74
C LEU A 163 -10.68 -1.84 -13.27
N GLU A 164 -11.63 -2.19 -12.42
CA GLU A 164 -11.39 -2.52 -11.02
C GLU A 164 -10.92 -3.97 -10.89
N LEU A 165 -9.72 -4.17 -10.34
CA LEU A 165 -9.15 -5.50 -10.14
C LEU A 165 -9.26 -5.93 -8.67
N PRO A 166 -9.67 -7.18 -8.40
CA PRO A 166 -9.81 -7.71 -7.05
C PRO A 166 -8.52 -7.51 -6.24
N GLY A 167 -8.67 -6.91 -5.06
CA GLY A 167 -7.56 -6.71 -4.13
C GLY A 167 -6.54 -5.63 -4.53
N GLN A 168 -6.59 -5.07 -5.74
CA GLN A 168 -5.62 -4.08 -6.21
C GLN A 168 -5.62 -2.83 -5.32
N ALA A 169 -6.78 -2.21 -5.17
CA ALA A 169 -6.91 -0.96 -4.42
C ALA A 169 -6.56 -1.16 -2.94
N ALA A 170 -7.00 -2.28 -2.34
CA ALA A 170 -6.67 -2.64 -0.96
C ALA A 170 -5.16 -2.87 -0.76
N SER A 171 -4.49 -3.57 -1.68
CA SER A 171 -3.04 -3.79 -1.65
C SER A 171 -2.26 -2.49 -1.77
N LEU A 172 -2.64 -1.63 -2.71
CA LEU A 172 -2.00 -0.32 -2.88
C LEU A 172 -2.21 0.58 -1.66
N ALA A 173 -3.39 0.55 -1.05
CA ALA A 173 -3.68 1.28 0.17
C ALA A 173 -2.87 0.74 1.37
N ALA A 174 -2.70 -0.58 1.48
CA ALA A 174 -1.85 -1.19 2.51
C ALA A 174 -0.38 -0.77 2.36
N ILE A 175 0.14 -0.75 1.12
CA ILE A 175 1.49 -0.25 0.82
C ILE A 175 1.62 1.23 1.22
N SER A 176 0.65 2.06 0.84
CA SER A 176 0.63 3.48 1.20
C SER A 176 0.64 3.69 2.72
N ALA A 177 -0.14 2.88 3.45
CA ALA A 177 -0.17 2.92 4.91
C ALA A 177 1.19 2.59 5.53
N CYS A 178 1.89 1.54 5.06
CA CYS A 178 3.24 1.22 5.54
C CYS A 178 4.22 2.39 5.30
N VAL A 179 4.18 3.03 4.13
CA VAL A 179 5.03 4.19 3.81
C VAL A 179 4.68 5.39 4.71
N SER A 180 3.38 5.64 4.93
CA SER A 180 2.92 6.70 5.84
C SER A 180 3.36 6.44 7.28
N ASN A 181 3.32 5.17 7.72
CA ASN A 181 3.77 4.78 9.06
C ASN A 181 5.28 4.97 9.20
N ARG A 182 6.08 4.70 8.17
CA ARG A 182 7.51 5.04 8.20
C ARG A 182 7.74 6.52 8.48
N ALA A 183 7.07 7.41 7.73
CA ALA A 183 7.19 8.85 7.97
C ALA A 183 6.75 9.26 9.39
N HIS A 184 5.69 8.61 9.90
CA HIS A 184 5.20 8.86 11.26
C HIS A 184 6.19 8.38 12.34
N GLY A 185 6.71 7.16 12.20
CA GLY A 185 7.69 6.58 13.11
C GLY A 185 9.00 7.38 13.13
N GLU A 186 9.49 7.81 11.97
CA GLU A 186 10.67 8.68 11.87
C GLU A 186 10.45 10.01 12.61
N MET A 187 9.24 10.58 12.52
CA MET A 187 8.88 11.82 13.23
C MET A 187 8.86 11.61 14.74
N ILE A 188 8.18 10.57 15.22
CA ILE A 188 8.09 10.15 16.62
C ILE A 188 9.51 9.93 17.20
N TRP A 189 10.35 9.18 16.50
CA TRP A 189 11.73 8.91 16.91
C TRP A 189 12.56 10.18 16.99
N GLN A 190 12.50 11.04 15.97
CA GLN A 190 13.27 12.29 15.95
C GLN A 190 12.87 13.23 17.09
N VAL A 191 11.57 13.40 17.37
CA VAL A 191 11.09 14.23 18.48
C VAL A 191 11.60 13.70 19.82
N SER A 192 11.62 12.38 19.98
CA SER A 192 12.03 11.73 21.23
C SER A 192 13.54 11.86 21.48
N VAL A 193 14.34 11.63 20.45
CA VAL A 193 15.81 11.61 20.55
C VAL A 193 16.41 13.02 20.53
N SER A 194 15.95 13.90 19.63
CA SER A 194 16.47 15.27 19.54
C SER A 194 16.03 16.16 20.71
N GLY A 195 14.96 15.78 21.41
CA GLY A 195 14.40 16.56 22.50
C GLY A 195 13.77 17.88 22.09
N GLN A 196 13.73 18.19 20.79
CA GLN A 196 13.06 19.35 20.24
C GLN A 196 11.56 19.07 20.10
N ARG A 197 10.73 20.07 20.40
CA ARG A 197 9.29 20.00 20.07
C ARG A 197 9.17 19.77 18.57
N GLY A 198 8.50 18.68 18.18
CA GLY A 198 8.37 18.31 16.77
C GLY A 198 7.83 19.44 15.91
N ASP A 199 8.52 19.69 14.81
CA ASP A 199 8.18 20.72 13.83
C ASP A 199 6.68 20.62 13.43
N PRO A 200 5.86 21.65 13.72
CA PRO A 200 4.44 21.68 13.37
C PRO A 200 4.18 21.45 11.89
N VAL A 201 5.08 21.90 11.01
CA VAL A 201 4.97 21.73 9.56
C VAL A 201 5.12 20.25 9.19
N ARG A 202 6.07 19.56 9.84
CA ARG A 202 6.29 18.13 9.63
C ARG A 202 5.13 17.29 10.16
N LYS A 203 4.57 17.66 11.33
CA LYS A 203 3.33 17.07 11.86
C LYS A 203 2.16 17.20 10.89
N LEU A 204 1.95 18.41 10.35
CA LEU A 204 0.91 18.65 9.35
C LEU A 204 1.11 17.84 8.07
N ASN A 205 2.36 17.69 7.61
CA ASN A 205 2.66 16.90 6.42
C ASN A 205 2.41 15.40 6.62
N VAL A 206 2.80 14.84 7.78
CA VAL A 206 2.49 13.45 8.16
C VAL A 206 0.98 13.25 8.27
N ALA A 207 0.27 14.17 8.92
CA ALA A 207 -1.20 14.12 9.03
C ALA A 207 -1.89 14.15 7.65
N ARG A 208 -1.38 14.96 6.70
CA ARG A 208 -1.88 14.98 5.31
C ARG A 208 -1.61 13.66 4.59
N GLN A 209 -0.44 13.06 4.76
CA GLN A 209 -0.11 11.75 4.17
C GLN A 209 -0.97 10.62 4.74
N GLN A 210 -1.23 10.65 6.05
CA GLN A 210 -2.15 9.72 6.71
C GLN A 210 -3.58 9.91 6.20
N GLN A 211 -4.06 11.15 6.12
CA GLN A 211 -5.41 11.45 5.63
C GLN A 211 -5.59 11.03 4.16
N ALA A 212 -4.58 11.24 3.31
CA ALA A 212 -4.60 10.77 1.92
C ALA A 212 -4.64 9.23 1.84
N SER A 213 -3.85 8.55 2.67
CA SER A 213 -3.86 7.09 2.76
C SER A 213 -5.20 6.56 3.26
N SER A 214 -5.79 7.18 4.28
CA SER A 214 -7.11 6.81 4.81
C SER A 214 -8.25 7.05 3.81
N ARG A 215 -8.19 8.12 3.01
CA ARG A 215 -9.17 8.38 1.94
C ARG A 215 -9.09 7.32 0.83
N MET A 216 -7.89 6.88 0.46
CA MET A 216 -7.72 5.78 -0.49
C MET A 216 -8.28 4.46 0.05
N VAL A 217 -8.23 4.22 1.37
CA VAL A 217 -8.88 3.06 2.00
C VAL A 217 -10.41 3.21 2.01
N ALA A 218 -10.94 4.37 2.42
CA ALA A 218 -12.37 4.60 2.58
C ALA A 218 -13.15 4.61 1.25
N ALA A 219 -12.55 5.13 0.17
CA ALA A 219 -13.16 5.08 -1.16
C ALA A 219 -13.42 3.65 -1.65
N ASN A 220 -12.69 2.65 -1.12
CA ASN A 220 -12.86 1.23 -1.51
C ASN A 220 -13.95 0.49 -0.74
N TYR A 221 -14.54 1.08 0.32
CA TYR A 221 -15.63 0.48 1.10
C TYR A 221 -16.99 1.17 0.85
N ALA A 222 -17.04 2.16 -0.05
CA ALA A 222 -18.23 2.95 -0.34
C ALA A 222 -19.02 2.47 -1.57
N ILE A 223 -18.80 1.24 -2.03
CA ILE A 223 -19.55 0.59 -3.12
C ILE A 223 -20.30 -0.62 -2.57
#